data_AF-A0A6L7WYJ1-F1
#
_entry.id   AF-A0A6L7WYJ1-F1
#
_cell.length_a   1.000
_cell.length_b   1.000
_cell.length_c   1.000
_cell.angle_alpha   90.00
_cell.angle_beta   90.00
_cell.angle_gamma   90.00
#
_symmetry.space_group_name_H-M   'P 1'
#
loop_
_entity.id
_entity.type
_entity.pdbx_description
1 polymer ?
#
loop_
_entity_poly.entity_id
_entity_poly.type
_entity_poly.pdbx_seq_one_letter_code
_entity_poly.pdbx_strand_id
1 'polypeptide(L)' 'MRMHVLSGGRLRMSKHIYLPDAAREETIDLPVACFLFRHPQGNVLFDTGCHPTVAKNPQERWGNLAR' A
#
# COMPACT_ATOMS: atom_id res chain seq x y z
N MET A 1 16.11 -18.02 -10.33
CA MET A 1 14.95 -17.34 -9.70
C MET A 1 15.35 -15.89 -9.40
N ARG A 2 14.48 -14.91 -9.68
CA ARG A 2 14.74 -13.48 -9.42
C ARG A 2 13.53 -12.83 -8.74
N MET A 3 13.77 -11.99 -7.74
CA MET A 3 12.74 -11.20 -7.08
C MET A 3 12.84 -9.73 -7.52
N HIS A 4 11.71 -9.13 -7.84
CA HIS A 4 11.58 -7.69 -8.12
C HIS A 4 10.70 -7.05 -7.06
N VAL A 5 11.16 -5.94 -6.49
CA VAL A 5 10.36 -5.09 -5.60
C VAL A 5 9.74 -3.99 -6.47
N LEU A 6 8.42 -3.97 -6.54
CA LEU A 6 7.66 -3.00 -7.32
C LEU A 6 7.11 -1.94 -6.38
N SER A 7 7.41 -0.67 -6.65
CA SER A 7 6.81 0.45 -5.91
C SER A 7 5.34 0.60 -6.29
N GLY A 8 4.45 0.45 -5.32
CA GLY A 8 3.01 0.73 -5.44
C GLY A 8 2.64 2.16 -5.02
N GLY A 9 3.62 3.03 -4.79
CA GLY A 9 3.42 4.38 -4.28
C GLY A 9 3.60 4.50 -2.77
N ARG A 10 3.02 5.56 -2.18
CA ARG A 10 3.07 5.84 -0.74
C ARG A 10 1.68 6.26 -0.27
N LEU A 11 1.35 5.90 0.96
CA LEU A 11 0.13 6.34 1.63
C LEU A 11 0.47 7.15 2.87
N ARG A 12 -0.23 8.27 3.02
CA ARG A 12 -0.31 9.00 4.28
C ARG A 12 -1.58 8.58 4.98
N MET A 13 -1.46 8.16 6.24
CA MET A 13 -2.58 7.69 7.03
C MET A 13 -2.37 7.95 8.49
N SER A 14 -3.43 7.84 9.29
CA SER A 14 -3.32 8.04 10.73
C SER A 14 -2.46 6.95 11.36
N LYS A 15 -1.47 7.37 12.14
CA LYS A 15 -0.45 6.50 12.71
C LYS A 15 -1.02 5.51 13.73
N HIS A 16 -2.12 5.88 14.41
CA HIS A 16 -2.80 5.02 15.38
C HIS A 16 -3.37 3.73 14.78
N ILE A 17 -3.52 3.64 13.45
CA ILE A 17 -3.91 2.41 12.75
C ILE A 17 -2.84 1.31 12.92
N TYR A 18 -1.56 1.69 13.00
CA TYR A 18 -0.43 0.77 13.12
C TYR A 18 0.16 0.73 14.52
N LEU A 19 0.13 1.87 15.21
CA LEU A 19 0.77 2.07 16.51
C LEU A 19 -0.30 2.56 17.48
N PRO A 20 -0.94 1.67 18.26
CA PRO A 20 -2.10 2.01 19.08
C PRO A 20 -1.91 3.20 20.03
N ASP A 21 -0.67 3.41 20.50
CA ASP A 21 -0.32 4.49 21.44
C ASP A 21 -0.03 5.83 20.75
N ALA A 22 -0.05 5.90 19.42
CA ALA A 22 0.17 7.15 18.69
C ALA A 22 -1.01 8.12 18.90
N ALA A 23 -0.72 9.42 18.98
CA ALA A 23 -1.77 10.42 19.08
C ALA A 23 -2.66 10.40 17.83
N ARG A 24 -3.94 10.78 17.98
CA ARG A 24 -4.94 10.62 16.90
C ARG A 24 -4.65 11.49 15.68
N GLU A 25 -4.05 12.64 15.92
CA GLU A 25 -3.62 13.63 14.94
C GLU A 25 -2.32 13.25 14.23
N GLU A 26 -1.56 12.28 14.75
CA GLU A 26 -0.33 11.85 14.10
C GLU A 26 -0.64 11.09 12.82
N THR A 27 0.09 11.45 11.76
CA THR A 27 0.09 10.73 10.49
C THR A 27 1.46 10.14 10.19
N ILE A 28 1.48 9.07 9.40
CA ILE A 28 2.70 8.39 8.95
C ILE A 28 2.63 8.15 7.44
N ASP A 29 3.78 8.30 6.77
CA ASP A 29 3.94 7.97 5.35
C ASP A 29 4.53 6.57 5.19
N LEU A 30 3.76 5.64 4.65
CA LEU A 30 4.14 4.24 4.46
C LEU A 30 4.32 3.91 2.98
N PRO A 31 5.34 3.11 2.59
CA PRO A 31 5.45 2.60 1.24
C PRO A 31 4.43 1.50 0.97
N VAL A 32 3.90 1.47 -0.25
CA VAL A 32 3.16 0.31 -0.78
C VAL A 32 4.13 -0.45 -1.67
N ALA A 33 4.24 -1.76 -1.46
CA ALA A 33 5.14 -2.62 -2.23
C ALA A 33 4.41 -3.85 -2.76
N CYS A 34 4.76 -4.26 -3.97
CA CYS A 34 4.37 -5.55 -4.53
C CYS A 34 5.64 -6.32 -4.88
N PHE A 35 5.58 -7.65 -4.87
CA PHE A 35 6.76 -8.48 -5.11
C PHE A 35 6.50 -9.46 -6.24
N LEU A 36 7.30 -9.33 -7.31
CA LEU A 36 7.25 -10.26 -8.44
C LEU A 36 8.43 -11.23 -8.37
N PHE A 37 8.12 -12.51 -8.23
CA PHE A 37 9.08 -13.59 -8.36
C PHE A 37 9.01 -14.15 -9.77
N ARG A 38 10.13 -14.05 -10.50
CA ARG A 38 10.37 -14.78 -11.75
C ARG A 38 10.96 -16.15 -11.39
N HIS A 39 10.11 -17.17 -11.37
CA HIS A 39 10.49 -18.55 -11.16
C HIS A 39 10.52 -19.32 -12.49
N PRO A 40 11.39 -20.32 -12.71
CA PRO A 40 11.41 -21.09 -13.96
C PRO A 40 10.06 -21.75 -14.31
N GLN A 41 9.25 -22.09 -13.30
CA GLN A 41 7.93 -22.70 -13.49
C GLN A 41 6.79 -21.68 -13.66
N GLY A 42 7.07 -20.38 -13.51
CA GLY A 42 6.04 -19.36 -13.63
C GLY A 42 6.34 -18.08 -12.84
N ASN A 43 5.53 -17.06 -13.08
CA ASN A 43 5.59 -15.83 -12.29
C ASN A 43 4.68 -15.95 -11.07
N VAL A 44 5.15 -15.48 -9.93
CA VAL A 44 4.33 -15.33 -8.71
C VAL A 44 4.34 -13.85 -8.34
N LEU A 45 3.15 -13.28 -8.20
CA LEU A 45 2.97 -11.90 -7.77
C LEU A 45 2.34 -11.91 -6.37
N PHE A 46 3.06 -11.34 -5.40
CA PHE A 46 2.53 -11.04 -4.07
C PHE A 46 2.08 -9.59 -4.03
N ASP A 47 0.82 -9.40 -3.63
CA ASP A 47 0.08 -8.14 -3.64
C ASP A 47 0.04 -7.43 -5.01
N THR A 48 -0.80 -6.41 -5.13
CA THR A 48 -1.01 -5.67 -6.39
C THR A 48 -1.06 -4.16 -6.21
N GLY A 49 -0.78 -3.67 -5.00
CA GLY A 49 -0.84 -2.26 -4.67
C GLY A 49 -2.27 -1.74 -4.59
N CYS A 50 -2.43 -0.42 -4.72
CA CYS A 50 -3.75 0.21 -4.68
C CYS A 50 -4.37 0.30 -6.08
N HIS A 51 -5.70 0.29 -6.15
CA HIS A 51 -6.39 0.59 -7.41
C HIS A 51 -5.98 1.99 -7.92
N PRO A 52 -5.65 2.18 -9.22
CA PRO A 52 -5.12 3.46 -9.71
C PRO A 52 -6.00 4.68 -9.45
N THR A 53 -7.33 4.51 -9.34
CA THR A 53 -8.25 5.61 -9.03
C THR A 53 -8.09 6.14 -7.61
N VAL A 54 -7.52 5.38 -6.68
CA VAL A 54 -7.27 5.83 -5.31
C VAL A 54 -6.37 7.08 -5.29
N ALA A 55 -5.41 7.18 -6.21
CA ALA A 55 -4.54 8.35 -6.28
C ALA A 55 -5.29 9.65 -6.67
N LYS A 56 -6.52 9.54 -7.19
CA LYS A 56 -7.33 10.68 -7.65
C LYS A 56 -8.60 10.88 -6.83
N ASN A 57 -9.25 9.79 -6.44
CA ASN A 57 -10.52 9.76 -5.71
C ASN A 57 -10.50 8.58 -4.70
N PRO A 58 -9.74 8.70 -3.60
CA PRO A 58 -9.62 7.61 -2.63
C PRO A 58 -10.94 7.36 -1.91
N GLN A 59 -11.79 8.36 -1.71
CA GLN A 59 -13.09 8.22 -1.03
C GLN A 59 -14.04 7.25 -1.74
N GLU A 60 -14.03 7.20 -3.08
CA GLU A 60 -14.88 6.28 -3.86
C GLU A 60 -14.55 4.80 -3.57
N ARG A 61 -13.28 4.49 -3.26
CA ARG A 61 -12.82 3.12 -3.01
C ARG A 61 -12.71 2.79 -1.52
N TRP A 62 -12.30 3.76 -0.71
CA TRP A 62 -11.91 3.56 0.69
C TRP A 62 -12.87 4.22 1.69
N GLY A 63 -13.82 5.01 1.23
CA GLY A 63 -14.79 5.70 2.08
C GLY A 63 -14.11 6.56 3.14
N ASN A 64 -14.47 6.34 4.41
CA ASN A 64 -13.98 7.13 5.53
C ASN A 64 -12.49 6.94 5.84
N LEU A 65 -11.86 5.86 5.35
CA LEU A 65 -10.42 5.65 5.51
C LEU A 65 -9.60 6.68 4.71
N ALA A 66 -10.19 7.30 3.69
CA ALA A 66 -9.55 8.33 2.87
C ALA A 66 -9.62 9.75 3.47
N ARG A 67 -10.13 9.91 4.70
CA ARG A 67 -10.27 11.22 5.36
C ARG A 67 -9.13 11.49 6.34
#